data_AF-G0N9S3-F1
#
_entry.id   AF-G0N9S3-F1
#
_cell.length_a   1.000
_cell.length_b   1.000
_cell.length_c   1.000
_cell.angle_alpha   90.00
_cell.angle_beta   90.00
_cell.angle_gamma   90.00
#
_symmetry.space_group_name_H-M   'P 1'
#
loop_
_entity.id
_entity.type
_entity.pdbx_description
1 polymer ?
#
loop_
_entity_poly.entity_id
_entity_poly.type
_entity_poly.pdbx_seq_one_letter_code
_entity_poly.pdbx_strand_id
1 'polypeptide(L)'
;MFAVKSLRIGVEHVEVELDEDAGILWTSLQTAFPGCSGMYYREIGDSCKKSVRFDGKKFMAPGGAWNDREYFVTLSQRCHAAAGNPGHTASYSEATKQFEKSVQAVQKMMMASGMKIDMSHLTKKRQHTSSRETASSTSSSTVTSDPIQAIEERSFMLKNAGRDLSPLEQQFLDLCRISTAKDQIIDANRQEITKLNENLRNLEKSLKENEVNLTEANAMVECKQQELEMVREALKQLEESRKTISELNQKSGDLGNNVTELQLKLMNVEEENHGLRANLETSQNRIKEMSESISMLTSSKEILAKELDQLRPFAEAAGIEDYENIPTFIHAIQENKELQKVNQRMLLETEEAKESHQQMQSIHTEVFEENVKLRNRNEDLERRFAHVDEELTCVNENWAKELKEKQQDWDKIKYAAESEVLSLREQLVHLQAILESATREAAENARRSADPLLEYSLF
;
A
#
# COMPACT_ATOMS: atom_id res chain seq x y z
N MET A 1 31.80 -21.89 -38.95
CA MET A 1 31.79 -20.67 -38.12
C MET A 1 31.18 -21.07 -36.78
N PHE A 2 31.96 -21.12 -35.70
CA PHE A 2 31.44 -21.54 -34.39
C PHE A 2 30.64 -20.39 -33.78
N ALA A 3 29.31 -20.56 -33.71
CA ALA A 3 28.43 -19.60 -33.05
C ALA A 3 28.71 -19.61 -31.54
N VAL A 4 29.10 -18.47 -30.99
CA VAL A 4 29.27 -18.28 -29.54
C VAL A 4 27.89 -18.37 -28.89
N LYS A 5 27.64 -19.42 -28.10
CA LYS A 5 26.33 -19.69 -27.48
C LYS A 5 26.05 -18.84 -26.22
N SER A 6 27.08 -18.23 -25.63
CA SER A 6 26.94 -17.41 -24.42
C SER A 6 28.15 -16.51 -24.21
N LEU A 7 27.90 -15.27 -23.78
CA LEU A 7 28.92 -14.31 -23.35
C LEU A 7 28.77 -14.08 -21.84
N ARG A 8 29.88 -14.13 -21.10
CA ARG A 8 29.91 -13.70 -19.70
C ARG A 8 30.20 -12.21 -19.67
N ILE A 9 29.26 -11.42 -19.16
CA ILE A 9 29.42 -9.99 -18.97
C ILE A 9 29.68 -9.76 -17.48
N GLY A 10 30.80 -9.11 -17.16
CA GLY A 10 31.12 -8.67 -15.80
C GLY A 10 30.53 -7.29 -15.54
N VAL A 11 30.11 -7.04 -14.31
CA VAL A 11 29.69 -5.72 -13.82
C VAL A 11 30.69 -5.31 -12.75
N GLU A 12 30.94 -4.00 -12.62
CA GLU A 12 31.79 -3.45 -11.58
C GLU A 12 31.25 -3.80 -10.18
N HIS A 13 32.17 -3.95 -9.22
CA HIS A 13 31.81 -4.26 -7.84
C HIS A 13 31.07 -3.07 -7.22
N VAL A 14 30.00 -3.37 -6.49
CA VAL A 14 29.21 -2.35 -5.77
C VAL A 14 29.49 -2.50 -4.28
N GLU A 15 29.86 -1.40 -3.64
CA GLU A 15 30.02 -1.33 -2.18
C GLU A 15 28.64 -1.12 -1.55
N VAL A 16 28.27 -2.01 -0.62
CA VAL A 16 27.00 -1.95 0.11
C VAL A 16 27.32 -1.77 1.59
N GLU A 17 26.75 -0.73 2.19
CA GLU A 17 26.95 -0.43 3.61
C GLU A 17 26.36 -1.52 4.51
N LEU A 18 27.08 -1.81 5.60
CA LEU A 18 26.64 -2.73 6.64
C LEU A 18 25.82 -1.97 7.70
N ASP A 19 24.80 -2.62 8.21
CA ASP A 19 23.97 -2.17 9.33
C ASP A 19 24.73 -2.31 10.67
N GLU A 20 24.18 -1.77 11.77
CA GLU A 20 24.82 -1.72 13.10
C GLU A 20 25.30 -3.10 13.60
N ASP A 21 24.60 -4.18 13.24
CA ASP A 21 24.94 -5.56 13.58
C ASP A 21 25.85 -6.27 12.56
N ALA A 22 26.53 -5.52 11.69
CA ALA A 22 27.31 -6.04 10.56
C ALA A 22 26.48 -6.92 9.59
N GLY A 23 25.18 -6.67 9.47
CA GLY A 23 24.30 -7.33 8.49
C GLY A 23 24.08 -6.47 7.24
N ILE A 24 23.75 -7.08 6.11
CA ILE A 24 23.34 -6.32 4.92
C ILE A 24 21.82 -6.27 4.88
N LEU A 25 21.24 -5.06 5.00
CA LEU A 25 19.80 -4.87 4.91
C LEU A 25 19.27 -5.26 3.51
N TRP A 26 18.13 -5.94 3.48
CA TRP A 26 17.46 -6.33 2.24
C TRP A 26 17.17 -5.12 1.34
N THR A 27 16.71 -4.03 1.94
CA THR A 27 16.39 -2.77 1.23
C THR A 27 17.63 -2.15 0.60
N SER A 28 18.75 -2.09 1.31
CA SER A 28 20.02 -1.57 0.78
C SER A 28 20.50 -2.40 -0.40
N LEU A 29 20.37 -3.73 -0.33
CA LEU A 29 20.72 -4.61 -1.44
C LEU A 29 19.79 -4.43 -2.65
N GLN A 30 18.49 -4.22 -2.45
CA GLN A 30 17.53 -3.97 -3.54
C GLN A 30 17.74 -2.63 -4.23
N THR A 31 18.17 -1.60 -3.49
CA THR A 31 18.56 -0.31 -4.05
C THR A 31 19.81 -0.43 -4.91
N ALA A 32 20.82 -1.15 -4.42
CA ALA A 32 22.07 -1.38 -5.15
C ALA A 32 21.88 -2.27 -6.39
N PHE A 33 21.01 -3.29 -6.27
CA PHE A 33 20.74 -4.27 -7.32
C PHE A 33 19.22 -4.44 -7.54
N PRO A 34 18.60 -3.59 -8.39
CA PRO A 34 17.20 -3.72 -8.73
C PRO A 34 16.89 -5.12 -9.27
N GLY A 35 15.91 -5.79 -8.65
CA GLY A 35 15.48 -7.14 -9.07
C GLY A 35 16.30 -8.27 -8.45
N CYS A 36 17.11 -7.98 -7.44
CA CYS A 36 17.74 -9.03 -6.66
C CYS A 36 16.68 -9.88 -5.94
N SER A 37 16.91 -11.19 -5.93
CA SER A 37 16.06 -12.19 -5.27
C SER A 37 16.80 -13.00 -4.21
N GLY A 38 18.09 -12.76 -4.02
CA GLY A 38 18.89 -13.44 -3.01
C GLY A 38 20.39 -13.27 -3.23
N MET A 39 21.18 -13.63 -2.22
CA MET A 39 22.64 -13.62 -2.25
C MET A 39 23.20 -15.04 -2.10
N TYR A 40 24.31 -15.30 -2.77
CA TYR A 40 25.06 -16.55 -2.66
C TYR A 40 26.56 -16.29 -2.73
N TYR A 41 27.36 -17.23 -2.25
CA TYR A 41 28.82 -17.23 -2.41
C TYR A 41 29.27 -18.57 -2.98
N ARG A 42 30.54 -18.63 -3.40
CA ARG A 42 31.22 -19.87 -3.77
C ARG A 42 32.50 -19.97 -2.97
N GLU A 43 32.81 -21.15 -2.48
CA GLU A 43 34.10 -21.38 -1.80
C GLU A 43 35.21 -21.56 -2.84
N ILE A 44 36.43 -21.17 -2.46
CA ILE A 44 37.60 -21.30 -3.31
C ILE A 44 37.80 -22.80 -3.61
N GLY A 45 37.67 -23.18 -4.89
CA GLY A 45 37.76 -24.57 -5.36
C GLY A 45 36.43 -25.32 -5.44
N ASP A 46 35.30 -24.72 -5.01
CA ASP A 46 33.96 -25.29 -5.15
C ASP A 46 33.16 -24.52 -6.20
N SER A 47 32.53 -25.27 -7.12
CA SER A 47 31.65 -24.68 -8.15
C SER A 47 30.21 -24.49 -7.66
N CYS A 48 29.87 -25.09 -6.51
CA CYS A 48 28.54 -25.07 -5.93
C CYS A 48 28.19 -23.68 -5.36
N LYS A 49 26.94 -23.25 -5.59
CA LYS A 49 26.40 -22.01 -5.04
C LYS A 49 25.87 -22.28 -3.64
N LYS A 50 26.38 -21.58 -2.63
CA LYS A 50 25.87 -21.64 -1.26
C LYS A 50 25.09 -20.36 -0.96
N SER A 51 23.84 -20.48 -0.50
CA SER A 51 23.02 -19.32 -0.17
C SER A 51 23.53 -18.62 1.08
N VAL A 52 23.47 -17.28 1.09
CA VAL A 52 23.72 -16.49 2.29
C VAL A 52 22.47 -16.55 3.17
N ARG A 53 22.67 -16.67 4.49
CA ARG A 53 21.56 -16.77 5.43
C ARG A 53 20.79 -15.45 5.48
N PHE A 54 19.47 -15.55 5.38
CA PHE A 54 18.53 -14.43 5.45
C PHE A 54 17.58 -14.65 6.63
N ASP A 55 17.39 -13.64 7.46
CA ASP A 55 16.51 -13.70 8.64
C ASP A 55 15.10 -13.13 8.39
N GLY A 56 14.82 -12.67 7.17
CA GLY A 56 13.57 -11.99 6.80
C GLY A 56 13.74 -10.48 6.60
N LYS A 57 14.83 -9.88 7.11
CA LYS A 57 15.12 -8.44 6.98
C LYS A 57 16.53 -8.15 6.48
N LYS A 58 17.51 -8.94 6.88
CA LYS A 58 18.93 -8.77 6.55
C LYS A 58 19.63 -10.08 6.23
N PHE A 59 20.70 -9.97 5.46
CA PHE A 59 21.65 -11.05 5.23
C PHE A 59 22.74 -11.01 6.29
N MET A 60 23.15 -12.20 6.73
CA MET A 60 24.17 -12.38 7.75
C MET A 60 25.42 -13.05 7.16
N ALA A 61 26.58 -12.56 7.57
CA ALA A 61 27.87 -13.11 7.16
C ALA A 61 28.00 -14.59 7.53
N PRO A 62 28.27 -15.49 6.56
CA PRO A 62 28.60 -16.87 6.84
C PRO A 62 29.89 -16.95 7.67
N GLY A 63 29.80 -17.35 8.95
CA GLY A 63 30.98 -17.41 9.84
C GLY A 63 31.33 -16.08 10.52
N GLY A 64 30.48 -15.05 10.42
CA GLY A 64 30.60 -13.81 11.20
C GLY A 64 31.46 -12.70 10.60
N ALA A 65 32.03 -12.88 9.40
CA ALA A 65 32.78 -11.85 8.68
C ALA A 65 32.44 -11.84 7.18
N TRP A 66 32.42 -10.64 6.56
CA TRP A 66 32.16 -10.46 5.12
C TRP A 66 33.43 -10.40 4.26
N ASN A 67 34.62 -10.37 4.87
CA ASN A 67 35.86 -10.13 4.12
C ASN A 67 36.57 -11.44 3.71
N ASP A 68 35.92 -12.59 3.88
CA ASP A 68 36.54 -13.90 3.64
C ASP A 68 36.25 -14.45 2.23
N ARG A 69 35.25 -13.92 1.52
CA ARG A 69 34.71 -14.48 0.27
C ARG A 69 34.19 -13.41 -0.68
N GLU A 70 34.04 -13.81 -1.95
CA GLU A 70 33.24 -13.05 -2.91
C GLU A 70 31.76 -13.44 -2.81
N TYR A 71 30.89 -12.43 -2.79
CA TYR A 71 29.44 -12.60 -2.75
C TYR A 71 28.81 -12.18 -4.07
N PHE A 72 27.82 -12.94 -4.48
CA PHE A 72 27.10 -12.76 -5.73
C PHE A 72 25.62 -12.57 -5.45
N VAL A 73 25.01 -11.66 -6.19
CA VAL A 73 23.58 -11.40 -6.13
C VAL A 73 22.89 -12.17 -7.26
N THR A 74 21.78 -12.82 -6.93
CA THR A 74 20.89 -13.42 -7.93
C THR A 74 19.91 -12.37 -8.39
N LEU A 75 20.01 -11.97 -9.65
CA LEU A 75 19.02 -11.11 -10.29
C LEU A 75 17.92 -12.00 -10.87
N SER A 76 16.68 -11.77 -10.46
CA SER A 76 15.51 -12.38 -11.08
C SER A 76 14.89 -11.36 -12.02
N GLN A 77 14.42 -11.78 -13.20
CA GLN A 77 13.76 -10.91 -14.20
C GLN A 77 12.37 -10.41 -13.75
N ARG A 78 12.23 -10.00 -12.50
CA ARG A 78 10.97 -9.48 -11.93
C ARG A 78 11.00 -7.98 -11.67
N CYS A 79 11.90 -7.25 -12.32
CA CYS A 79 11.71 -5.82 -12.52
C CYS A 79 10.89 -5.68 -13.81
N HIS A 80 9.66 -5.15 -13.70
CA HIS A 80 8.64 -5.02 -14.75
C HIS A 80 7.74 -6.24 -14.97
N ALA A 81 6.99 -6.64 -13.94
CA ALA A 81 5.76 -7.40 -14.15
C ALA A 81 4.70 -7.06 -13.08
N ALA A 82 4.24 -5.81 -13.08
CA ALA A 82 2.89 -5.47 -12.64
C ALA A 82 1.84 -5.77 -13.73
N ALA A 83 2.22 -6.44 -14.82
CA ALA A 83 1.32 -6.83 -15.89
C ALA A 83 1.61 -8.27 -16.35
N GLY A 84 0.65 -9.16 -16.11
CA GLY A 84 0.32 -10.31 -16.95
C GLY A 84 1.40 -11.38 -17.18
N ASN A 85 1.51 -12.36 -16.27
CA ASN A 85 1.56 -13.77 -16.69
C ASN A 85 1.14 -14.72 -15.54
N PRO A 86 0.12 -15.58 -15.68
CA PRO A 86 -0.43 -16.43 -14.62
C PRO A 86 0.33 -17.75 -14.50
N GLY A 87 1.66 -17.68 -14.35
CA GLY A 87 2.51 -18.87 -14.38
C GLY A 87 2.96 -19.42 -13.03
N HIS A 88 2.72 -18.74 -11.91
CA HIS A 88 3.33 -19.10 -10.61
C HIS A 88 2.34 -19.27 -9.45
N THR A 89 1.04 -19.12 -9.68
CA THR A 89 0.00 -19.67 -8.77
C THR A 89 -0.16 -21.19 -8.93
N ALA A 90 0.49 -21.79 -9.94
CA ALA A 90 0.51 -23.23 -10.16
C ALA A 90 1.19 -24.00 -9.00
N SER A 91 2.08 -23.38 -8.22
CA SER A 91 2.80 -24.09 -7.15
C SER A 91 1.93 -24.50 -5.96
N TYR A 92 0.89 -23.72 -5.62
CA TYR A 92 -0.04 -24.10 -4.55
C TYR A 92 -1.09 -25.11 -5.03
N SER A 93 -1.57 -24.98 -6.28
CA SER A 93 -2.43 -25.99 -6.93
C SER A 93 -1.77 -27.36 -6.96
N GLU A 94 -0.52 -27.43 -7.41
CA GLU A 94 0.25 -28.68 -7.50
C GLU A 94 0.57 -29.23 -6.10
N ALA A 95 0.87 -28.36 -5.12
CA ALA A 95 1.10 -28.76 -3.74
C ALA A 95 -0.18 -29.33 -3.08
N THR A 96 -1.34 -28.70 -3.30
CA THR A 96 -2.64 -29.21 -2.80
C THR A 96 -2.98 -30.54 -3.45
N LYS A 97 -2.73 -30.72 -4.76
CA LYS A 97 -2.92 -32.01 -5.44
C LYS A 97 -1.97 -33.10 -4.95
N GLN A 98 -0.72 -32.76 -4.62
CA GLN A 98 0.21 -33.71 -4.00
C GLN A 98 -0.21 -34.08 -2.58
N PHE A 99 -0.70 -33.11 -1.81
CA PHE A 99 -1.25 -33.34 -0.48
C PHE A 99 -2.48 -34.26 -0.53
N GLU A 100 -3.46 -33.99 -1.40
CA GLU A 100 -4.63 -34.85 -1.59
C GLU A 100 -4.25 -36.27 -2.01
N LYS A 101 -3.28 -36.43 -2.92
CA LYS A 101 -2.75 -37.75 -3.31
C LYS A 101 -2.09 -38.48 -2.13
N SER A 102 -1.38 -37.75 -1.27
CA SER A 102 -0.76 -38.34 -0.07
C SER A 102 -1.80 -38.78 0.97
N VAL A 103 -2.86 -37.98 1.19
CA VAL A 103 -3.98 -38.33 2.09
C VAL A 103 -4.75 -39.53 1.56
N GLN A 104 -5.05 -39.57 0.26
CA GLN A 104 -5.71 -40.73 -0.35
C GLN A 104 -4.85 -41.99 -0.28
N ALA A 105 -3.53 -41.88 -0.45
CA ALA A 105 -2.61 -43.01 -0.30
C ALA A 105 -2.60 -43.55 1.14
N VAL A 106 -2.59 -42.66 2.14
CA VAL A 106 -2.69 -43.04 3.57
C VAL A 106 -4.03 -43.68 3.88
N GLN A 107 -5.14 -43.11 3.39
CA GLN A 107 -6.47 -43.67 3.57
C GLN A 107 -6.59 -45.07 2.93
N LYS A 108 -6.00 -45.27 1.74
CA LYS A 108 -5.92 -46.59 1.11
C LYS A 108 -5.06 -47.56 1.91
N MET A 109 -3.95 -47.12 2.49
CA MET A 109 -3.10 -47.95 3.35
C MET A 109 -3.82 -48.34 4.66
N MET A 110 -4.54 -47.41 5.28
CA MET A 110 -5.32 -47.69 6.50
C MET A 110 -6.47 -48.66 6.22
N MET A 111 -7.15 -48.53 5.07
CA MET A 111 -8.19 -49.48 4.64
C MET A 111 -7.61 -50.84 4.24
N ALA A 112 -6.43 -50.88 3.61
CA ALA A 112 -5.75 -52.12 3.24
C ALA A 112 -5.13 -52.85 4.45
N SER A 113 -4.78 -52.12 5.51
CA SER A 113 -4.21 -52.67 6.75
C SER A 113 -5.25 -53.18 7.75
N GLY A 114 -6.55 -53.16 7.42
CA GLY A 114 -7.60 -53.78 8.23
C GLY A 114 -7.88 -53.13 9.59
N MET A 115 -7.35 -51.95 9.88
CA MET A 115 -7.66 -51.21 11.11
C MET A 115 -9.06 -50.60 11.04
N LYS A 116 -10.07 -51.33 11.53
CA LYS A 116 -11.40 -50.79 11.79
C LYS A 116 -11.37 -50.06 13.14
N ILE A 117 -11.39 -48.73 13.12
CA ILE A 117 -11.78 -47.95 14.30
C ILE A 117 -13.31 -47.99 14.36
N ASP A 118 -13.82 -48.84 15.24
CA ASP A 118 -15.26 -49.01 15.44
C ASP A 118 -15.80 -47.90 16.35
N MET A 119 -16.40 -46.86 15.75
CA MET A 119 -17.03 -45.75 16.45
C MET A 119 -18.51 -46.03 16.83
N SER A 120 -18.91 -47.29 16.93
CA SER A 120 -20.32 -47.68 17.16
C SER A 120 -20.80 -47.69 18.63
N HIS A 121 -20.00 -47.24 19.59
CA HIS A 121 -20.34 -47.34 21.02
C HIS A 121 -21.01 -46.12 21.68
N LEU A 122 -21.27 -45.01 20.97
CA LEU A 122 -21.74 -43.77 21.62
C LEU A 122 -23.25 -43.48 21.53
N THR A 123 -24.08 -44.37 20.98
CA THR A 123 -25.54 -44.15 20.89
C THR A 123 -26.36 -45.38 21.29
N LYS A 124 -26.41 -45.70 22.58
CA LYS A 124 -27.49 -46.55 23.14
C LYS A 124 -28.22 -45.85 24.26
N LYS A 125 -29.32 -45.19 23.89
CA LYS A 125 -30.38 -44.69 24.75
C LYS A 125 -31.12 -45.91 25.34
N ARG A 126 -30.81 -46.25 26.60
CA ARG A 126 -31.47 -47.34 27.35
C ARG A 126 -32.86 -46.85 27.79
N GLN A 127 -33.91 -47.39 27.18
CA GLN A 127 -35.27 -47.32 27.73
C GLN A 127 -35.32 -48.16 29.00
N HIS A 128 -35.62 -47.54 30.14
CA HIS A 128 -35.99 -48.28 31.36
C HIS A 128 -37.51 -48.42 31.42
N THR A 129 -37.93 -49.67 31.38
CA THR A 129 -39.27 -50.16 31.63
C THR A 129 -39.65 -49.99 33.10
N SER A 130 -40.79 -49.33 33.32
CA SER A 130 -41.56 -49.35 34.57
C SER A 130 -41.78 -50.79 35.04
N SER A 131 -41.38 -51.07 36.29
CA SER A 131 -41.76 -52.29 37.02
C SER A 131 -42.43 -51.87 38.32
N ARG A 132 -43.68 -52.31 38.42
CA ARG A 132 -44.61 -52.27 39.55
C ARG A 132 -44.44 -53.56 40.33
N GLU A 133 -44.46 -53.50 41.66
CA GLU A 133 -44.93 -54.53 42.62
C GLU A 133 -44.64 -53.99 44.05
N THR A 134 -45.62 -53.55 44.85
CA THR A 134 -46.66 -54.24 45.67
C THR A 134 -46.24 -54.58 47.11
N ALA A 135 -47.12 -54.19 48.04
CA ALA A 135 -47.33 -54.67 49.42
C ALA A 135 -46.28 -54.25 50.47
N SER A 136 -46.59 -54.01 51.75
CA SER A 136 -47.82 -53.97 52.54
C SER A 136 -47.56 -53.18 53.83
N SER A 137 -48.58 -52.46 54.28
CA SER A 137 -49.00 -52.22 55.68
C SER A 137 -47.93 -52.24 56.80
N THR A 138 -47.66 -51.10 57.45
CA THR A 138 -47.93 -50.86 58.91
C THR A 138 -47.46 -49.47 59.38
N SER A 139 -48.38 -48.73 60.00
CA SER A 139 -48.22 -47.79 61.13
C SER A 139 -46.96 -46.92 61.25
N SER A 140 -47.12 -45.60 61.21
CA SER A 140 -47.03 -44.70 62.38
C SER A 140 -46.74 -43.26 61.96
N SER A 141 -47.61 -42.36 62.39
CA SER A 141 -47.42 -40.92 62.32
C SER A 141 -46.40 -40.50 63.39
N THR A 142 -45.13 -40.40 63.03
CA THR A 142 -44.15 -39.63 63.81
C THR A 142 -43.15 -39.00 62.87
N VAL A 143 -43.17 -37.66 62.87
CA VAL A 143 -42.05 -36.73 62.63
C VAL A 143 -40.84 -37.32 61.91
N THR A 144 -40.58 -36.81 60.70
CA THR A 144 -39.32 -36.96 59.97
C THR A 144 -38.18 -36.33 60.78
N SER A 145 -37.70 -37.01 61.81
CA SER A 145 -36.40 -36.74 62.42
C SER A 145 -35.32 -37.23 61.47
N ASP A 146 -34.25 -36.45 61.34
CA ASP A 146 -33.04 -36.85 60.61
C ASP A 146 -32.65 -38.26 61.12
N PRO A 147 -32.47 -39.26 60.25
CA PRO A 147 -32.18 -40.62 60.70
C PRO A 147 -30.92 -40.68 61.59
N ILE A 148 -29.97 -39.74 61.44
CA ILE A 148 -28.83 -39.59 62.35
C ILE A 148 -29.29 -39.13 63.73
N GLN A 149 -30.16 -38.12 63.82
CA GLN A 149 -30.74 -37.65 65.08
C GLN A 149 -31.57 -38.75 65.75
N ALA A 150 -32.34 -39.53 64.99
CA ALA A 150 -33.12 -40.63 65.54
C ALA A 150 -32.23 -41.77 66.12
N ILE A 151 -31.09 -42.05 65.48
CA ILE A 151 -30.08 -43.01 65.99
C ILE A 151 -29.41 -42.46 67.25
N GLU A 152 -29.09 -41.17 67.28
CA GLU A 152 -28.49 -40.49 68.44
C GLU A 152 -29.44 -40.42 69.64
N GLU A 153 -30.70 -40.03 69.43
CA GLU A 153 -31.74 -40.00 70.46
C GLU A 153 -31.98 -41.39 71.05
N ARG A 154 -32.05 -42.43 70.21
CA ARG A 154 -32.20 -43.82 70.67
C ARG A 154 -30.99 -44.29 71.47
N SER A 155 -29.78 -43.90 71.08
CA SER A 155 -28.55 -44.21 71.82
C SER A 155 -28.50 -43.51 73.18
N PHE A 156 -29.00 -42.27 73.24
CA PHE A 156 -29.08 -41.46 74.45
C PHE A 156 -30.15 -41.99 75.43
N MET A 157 -31.31 -42.41 74.93
CA MET A 157 -32.37 -43.02 75.76
C MET A 157 -31.92 -44.35 76.39
N LEU A 158 -31.16 -45.18 75.67
CA LEU A 158 -30.62 -46.43 76.19
C LEU A 158 -29.58 -46.19 77.29
N LYS A 159 -28.74 -45.16 77.14
CA LYS A 159 -27.74 -44.75 78.13
C LYS A 159 -28.40 -44.21 79.41
N ASN A 160 -29.47 -43.42 79.28
CA ASN A 160 -30.23 -42.89 80.43
C ASN A 160 -31.02 -43.97 81.19
N ALA A 161 -31.30 -45.12 80.56
CA ALA A 161 -31.94 -46.27 81.21
C ALA A 161 -30.94 -47.15 82.01
N GLY A 162 -29.68 -46.73 82.15
CA GLY A 162 -28.65 -47.44 82.93
C GLY A 162 -28.16 -48.73 82.30
N ARG A 163 -28.40 -48.93 80.99
CA ARG A 163 -27.93 -50.08 80.22
C ARG A 163 -26.77 -49.63 79.33
N ASP A 164 -25.58 -50.13 79.62
CA ASP A 164 -24.44 -50.01 78.70
C ASP A 164 -24.63 -50.93 77.51
N LEU A 165 -24.35 -50.41 76.31
CA LEU A 165 -24.39 -51.17 75.07
C LEU A 165 -23.29 -52.23 75.08
N SER A 166 -23.62 -53.47 74.69
CA SER A 166 -22.62 -54.49 74.42
C SER A 166 -21.69 -54.03 73.28
N PRO A 167 -20.42 -54.46 73.24
CA PRO A 167 -19.50 -54.15 72.12
C PRO A 167 -20.09 -54.46 70.74
N LEU A 168 -20.93 -55.50 70.64
CA LEU A 168 -21.62 -55.85 69.40
C LEU A 168 -22.76 -54.86 69.06
N GLU A 169 -23.53 -54.42 70.06
CA GLU A 169 -24.59 -53.42 69.87
C GLU A 169 -24.00 -52.06 69.48
N GLN A 170 -22.83 -51.72 70.02
CA GLN A 170 -22.08 -50.52 69.63
C GLN A 170 -21.63 -50.59 68.17
N GLN A 171 -21.09 -51.73 67.71
CA GLN A 171 -20.71 -51.91 66.30
C GLN A 171 -21.92 -51.80 65.34
N PHE A 172 -23.08 -52.33 65.72
CA PHE A 172 -24.30 -52.15 64.92
C PHE A 172 -24.75 -50.69 64.88
N LEU A 173 -24.66 -49.96 65.99
CA LEU A 173 -24.98 -48.54 66.05
C LEU A 173 -24.03 -47.71 65.16
N ASP A 174 -22.74 -48.00 65.21
CA ASP A 174 -21.73 -47.33 64.39
C ASP A 174 -21.92 -47.67 62.90
N LEU A 175 -22.25 -48.92 62.55
CA LEU A 175 -22.58 -49.30 61.18
C LEU A 175 -23.84 -48.56 60.67
N CYS A 176 -24.86 -48.41 61.51
CA CYS A 176 -26.06 -47.63 61.18
C CYS A 176 -25.70 -46.15 60.92
N ARG A 177 -24.89 -45.53 61.79
CA ARG A 177 -24.40 -44.15 61.60
C ARG A 177 -23.62 -43.99 60.29
N ILE A 178 -22.69 -44.91 60.02
CA ILE A 178 -21.89 -44.91 58.79
C ILE A 178 -22.79 -45.10 57.57
N SER A 179 -23.77 -46.01 57.63
CA SER A 179 -24.72 -46.24 56.53
C SER A 179 -25.54 -44.98 56.24
N THR A 180 -26.09 -44.33 57.27
CA THR A 180 -26.86 -43.10 57.10
C THR A 180 -26.01 -41.95 56.58
N ALA A 181 -24.80 -41.75 57.12
CA ALA A 181 -23.88 -40.72 56.63
C ALA A 181 -23.49 -40.96 55.16
N LYS A 182 -23.27 -42.22 54.77
CA LYS A 182 -23.00 -42.60 53.38
C LYS A 182 -24.19 -42.27 52.48
N ASP A 183 -25.41 -42.58 52.90
CA ASP A 183 -26.62 -42.28 52.13
C ASP A 183 -26.81 -40.77 51.95
N GLN A 184 -26.57 -39.96 52.99
CA GLN A 184 -26.59 -38.50 52.89
C GLN A 184 -25.54 -37.96 51.91
N ILE A 185 -24.31 -38.49 51.92
CA ILE A 185 -23.27 -38.13 50.95
C ILE A 185 -23.67 -38.52 49.53
N ILE A 186 -24.26 -39.71 49.34
CA ILE A 186 -24.74 -40.16 48.03
C ILE A 186 -25.82 -39.22 47.50
N ASP A 187 -26.76 -38.80 48.35
CA ASP A 187 -27.83 -37.90 47.93
C ASP A 187 -27.32 -36.48 47.67
N ALA A 188 -26.38 -35.97 48.46
CA ALA A 188 -25.69 -34.72 48.18
C ALA A 188 -24.95 -34.77 46.82
N ASN A 189 -24.20 -35.83 46.56
CA ASN A 189 -23.50 -36.05 45.29
C ASN A 189 -24.49 -36.17 44.11
N ARG A 190 -25.64 -36.84 44.30
CA ARG A 190 -26.69 -36.93 43.27
C ARG A 190 -27.28 -35.57 42.93
N GLN A 191 -27.52 -34.72 43.93
CA GLN A 191 -28.00 -33.36 43.74
C GLN A 191 -26.96 -32.51 43.00
N GLU A 192 -25.69 -32.61 43.38
CA GLU A 192 -24.60 -31.90 42.72
C GLU A 192 -24.44 -32.34 41.25
N ILE A 193 -24.46 -33.65 40.98
CA ILE A 193 -24.45 -34.19 39.62
C ILE A 193 -25.63 -33.67 38.81
N THR A 194 -26.82 -33.54 39.42
CA THR A 194 -28.00 -33.01 38.74
C THR A 194 -27.81 -31.54 38.36
N LYS A 195 -27.31 -30.71 39.30
CA LYS A 195 -26.99 -29.30 39.05
C LYS A 195 -25.92 -29.13 37.96
N LEU A 196 -24.86 -29.93 38.02
CA LEU A 196 -23.78 -29.91 37.02
C LEU A 196 -24.30 -30.28 35.63
N ASN A 197 -25.14 -31.31 35.52
CA ASN A 197 -25.75 -31.71 34.25
C ASN A 197 -26.70 -30.64 33.69
N GLU A 198 -27.44 -29.94 34.54
CA GLU A 198 -28.30 -28.84 34.10
C GLU A 198 -27.47 -27.64 33.60
N ASN A 199 -26.42 -27.27 34.33
CA ASN A 199 -25.47 -26.25 33.89
C ASN A 199 -24.81 -26.61 32.56
N LEU A 200 -24.41 -27.88 32.39
CA LEU A 200 -23.81 -28.38 31.15
C LEU A 200 -24.79 -28.23 29.98
N ARG A 201 -26.06 -28.62 30.14
CA ARG A 201 -27.08 -28.44 29.10
C ARG A 201 -27.31 -26.98 28.74
N ASN A 202 -27.31 -26.09 29.72
CA ASN A 202 -27.47 -24.65 29.49
C ASN A 202 -26.28 -24.07 28.73
N LEU A 203 -25.05 -24.49 29.07
CA LEU A 203 -23.85 -24.10 28.35
C LEU A 203 -23.83 -24.65 26.92
N GLU A 204 -24.22 -25.90 26.69
CA GLU A 204 -24.36 -26.49 25.35
C GLU A 204 -25.37 -25.72 24.48
N LYS A 205 -26.48 -25.29 25.09
CA LYS A 205 -27.49 -24.48 24.40
C LYS A 205 -26.94 -23.11 24.02
N SER A 206 -26.29 -22.42 24.95
CA SER A 206 -25.69 -21.11 24.71
C SER A 206 -24.57 -21.19 23.66
N LEU A 207 -23.77 -22.25 23.67
CA LEU A 207 -22.73 -22.48 22.67
C LEU A 207 -23.32 -22.63 21.26
N LYS A 208 -24.40 -23.40 21.10
CA LYS A 208 -25.09 -23.52 19.81
C LYS A 208 -25.69 -22.21 19.33
N GLU A 209 -26.29 -21.42 20.23
CA GLU A 209 -26.83 -20.10 19.90
C GLU A 209 -25.70 -19.16 19.44
N ASN A 210 -24.54 -19.19 20.11
CA ASN A 210 -23.37 -18.41 19.71
C ASN A 210 -22.76 -18.87 18.38
N GLU A 211 -22.74 -20.18 18.10
CA GLU A 211 -22.31 -20.71 16.80
C GLU A 211 -23.20 -20.19 15.67
N VAL A 212 -24.53 -20.19 15.84
CA VAL A 212 -25.47 -19.64 14.85
C VAL A 212 -25.22 -18.15 14.65
N ASN A 213 -25.15 -17.37 15.73
CA ASN A 213 -24.89 -15.93 15.65
C ASN A 213 -23.56 -15.62 14.95
N LEU A 214 -22.52 -16.41 15.20
CA LEU A 214 -21.22 -16.26 14.55
C LEU A 214 -21.31 -16.56 13.05
N THR A 215 -22.06 -17.59 12.64
CA THR A 215 -22.28 -17.90 11.22
C THR A 215 -23.02 -16.78 10.50
N GLU A 216 -24.04 -16.19 11.12
CA GLU A 216 -24.79 -15.06 10.56
C GLU A 216 -23.92 -13.80 10.44
N ALA A 217 -23.11 -13.50 11.47
CA ALA A 217 -22.17 -12.39 11.43
C ALA A 217 -21.12 -12.56 10.32
N ASN A 218 -20.58 -13.77 10.14
CA ASN A 218 -19.63 -14.05 9.06
C ASN A 218 -20.27 -13.88 7.67
N ALA A 219 -21.51 -14.35 7.48
CA ALA A 219 -22.23 -14.16 6.22
C ALA A 219 -22.48 -12.66 5.92
N MET A 220 -22.78 -11.87 6.96
CA MET A 220 -22.93 -10.42 6.80
C MET A 220 -21.61 -9.75 6.40
N VAL A 221 -20.49 -10.14 7.01
CA VAL A 221 -19.15 -9.64 6.66
C VAL A 221 -18.82 -9.97 5.21
N GLU A 222 -19.10 -11.19 4.76
CA GLU A 222 -18.87 -11.59 3.37
C GLU A 222 -19.70 -10.75 2.38
N CYS A 223 -20.98 -10.51 2.68
CA CYS A 223 -21.84 -9.64 1.87
C CYS A 223 -21.29 -8.20 1.79
N LYS A 224 -20.86 -7.63 2.93
CA LYS A 224 -20.23 -6.30 2.96
C LYS A 224 -18.90 -6.24 2.21
N GLN A 225 -18.13 -7.33 2.24
CA GLN A 225 -16.90 -7.42 1.46
C GLN A 225 -17.18 -7.42 -0.05
N GLN A 226 -18.24 -8.10 -0.49
CA GLN A 226 -18.67 -8.09 -1.90
C GLN A 226 -19.17 -6.70 -2.33
N GLU A 227 -19.96 -6.02 -1.49
CA GLU A 227 -20.39 -4.64 -1.73
C GLU A 227 -19.19 -3.69 -1.89
N LEU A 228 -18.18 -3.82 -1.01
CA LEU A 228 -16.94 -3.03 -1.10
C LEU A 228 -16.17 -3.30 -2.40
N GLU A 229 -16.12 -4.54 -2.85
CA GLU A 229 -15.44 -4.90 -4.09
C GLU A 229 -16.14 -4.29 -5.31
N MET A 230 -17.48 -4.30 -5.34
CA MET A 230 -18.24 -3.61 -6.38
C MET A 230 -17.97 -2.10 -6.40
N VAL A 231 -17.89 -1.46 -5.23
CA VAL A 231 -17.58 -0.03 -5.13
C VAL A 231 -16.16 0.26 -5.64
N ARG A 232 -15.18 -0.59 -5.32
CA ARG A 232 -13.81 -0.45 -5.84
C ARG A 232 -13.75 -0.53 -7.35
N GLU A 233 -14.45 -1.48 -7.96
CA GLU A 233 -14.51 -1.60 -9.41
C GLU A 233 -15.21 -0.39 -10.06
N ALA A 234 -16.28 0.11 -9.46
CA ALA A 234 -16.95 1.33 -9.92
C ALA A 234 -16.03 2.56 -9.84
N LEU A 235 -15.23 2.70 -8.77
CA LEU A 235 -14.24 3.77 -8.64
C LEU A 235 -13.16 3.68 -9.71
N LYS A 236 -12.69 2.47 -10.02
CA LYS A 236 -11.71 2.24 -11.08
C LYS A 236 -12.26 2.66 -12.46
N GLN A 237 -13.51 2.31 -12.77
CA GLN A 237 -14.17 2.74 -14.00
C GLN A 237 -14.36 4.26 -14.06
N LEU A 238 -14.69 4.90 -12.93
CA LEU A 238 -14.76 6.35 -12.85
C LEU A 238 -13.42 7.01 -13.12
N GLU A 239 -12.32 6.45 -12.60
CA GLU A 239 -10.98 6.97 -12.84
C GLU A 239 -10.55 6.83 -14.31
N GLU A 240 -10.90 5.71 -14.96
CA GLU A 240 -10.72 5.53 -16.40
C GLU A 240 -11.54 6.56 -17.20
N SER A 241 -12.79 6.80 -16.81
CA SER A 241 -13.64 7.83 -17.45
C SER A 241 -13.09 9.25 -17.25
N ARG A 242 -12.49 9.53 -16.09
CA ARG A 242 -11.86 10.83 -15.82
C ARG A 242 -10.64 11.04 -16.70
N LYS A 243 -9.83 10.00 -16.93
CA LYS A 243 -8.69 10.06 -17.85
C LYS A 243 -9.15 10.34 -19.28
N THR A 244 -10.17 9.65 -19.77
CA THR A 244 -10.70 9.90 -21.12
C THR A 244 -11.29 11.30 -21.28
N ILE A 245 -11.99 11.82 -20.27
CA ILE A 245 -12.47 13.21 -20.26
C ILE A 245 -11.30 14.20 -20.31
N SER A 246 -10.23 13.96 -19.56
CA SER A 246 -9.04 14.82 -19.57
C SER A 246 -8.38 14.85 -20.95
N GLU A 247 -8.24 13.69 -21.60
CA GLU A 247 -7.69 13.59 -22.96
C GLU A 247 -8.57 14.31 -24.00
N LEU A 248 -9.89 14.18 -23.89
CA LEU A 248 -10.84 14.87 -24.78
C LEU A 248 -10.79 16.39 -24.57
N ASN A 249 -10.70 16.86 -23.33
CA ASN A 249 -10.58 18.28 -23.03
C ASN A 249 -9.28 18.87 -23.59
N GLN A 250 -8.17 18.14 -23.48
CA GLN A 250 -6.90 18.56 -24.07
C GLN A 250 -7.01 18.68 -25.59
N LYS A 251 -7.54 17.64 -26.26
CA LYS A 251 -7.77 17.67 -27.72
C LYS A 251 -8.69 18.82 -28.15
N SER A 252 -9.73 19.10 -27.36
CA SER A 252 -10.64 20.23 -27.60
C SER A 252 -9.91 21.57 -27.49
N GLY A 253 -9.04 21.73 -26.50
CA GLY A 253 -8.19 22.91 -26.35
C GLY A 253 -7.24 23.11 -27.52
N ASP A 254 -6.56 22.03 -27.95
CA ASP A 254 -5.65 22.07 -29.10
C ASP A 254 -6.39 22.43 -30.40
N LEU A 255 -7.58 21.86 -30.61
CA LEU A 255 -8.44 22.23 -31.74
C LEU A 255 -8.89 23.69 -31.66
N GLY A 256 -9.21 24.20 -30.47
CA GLY A 256 -9.54 25.61 -30.25
C GLY A 256 -8.39 26.53 -30.65
N ASN A 257 -7.16 26.21 -30.27
CA ASN A 257 -5.96 26.95 -30.65
C ASN A 257 -5.70 26.90 -32.17
N ASN A 258 -5.91 25.75 -32.80
CA ASN A 258 -5.77 25.63 -34.26
C ASN A 258 -6.81 26.48 -34.99
N VAL A 259 -8.05 26.55 -34.48
CA VAL A 259 -9.09 27.40 -35.07
C VAL A 259 -8.72 28.87 -34.97
N THR A 260 -8.22 29.34 -33.83
CA THR A 260 -7.81 30.75 -33.68
C THR A 260 -6.61 31.08 -34.56
N GLU A 261 -5.64 30.17 -34.68
CA GLU A 261 -4.49 30.34 -35.59
C GLU A 261 -4.94 30.41 -37.06
N LEU A 262 -5.86 29.52 -37.48
CA LEU A 262 -6.40 29.53 -38.84
C LEU A 262 -7.22 30.79 -39.13
N GLN A 263 -7.97 31.29 -38.15
CA GLN A 263 -8.69 32.56 -38.27
C GLN A 263 -7.74 33.74 -38.45
N LEU A 264 -6.62 33.76 -37.72
CA LEU A 264 -5.61 34.81 -37.87
C LEU A 264 -4.92 34.75 -39.24
N LYS A 265 -4.56 33.55 -39.71
CA LYS A 265 -4.00 33.35 -41.05
C LYS A 265 -4.97 33.79 -42.15
N LEU A 266 -6.25 33.48 -41.99
CA LEU A 266 -7.28 33.92 -42.93
C LEU A 266 -7.35 35.45 -42.99
N MET A 267 -7.37 36.12 -41.83
CA MET A 267 -7.41 37.58 -41.75
C MET A 267 -6.20 38.22 -42.46
N ASN A 268 -4.99 37.69 -42.25
CA ASN A 268 -3.78 38.19 -42.93
C ASN A 268 -3.87 38.02 -44.45
N VAL A 269 -4.34 36.86 -44.92
CA VAL A 269 -4.51 36.61 -46.37
C VAL A 269 -5.58 37.52 -46.97
N GLU A 270 -6.65 37.81 -46.24
CA GLU A 270 -7.67 38.77 -46.67
C GLU A 270 -7.11 40.19 -46.79
N GLU A 271 -6.27 40.62 -45.84
CA GLU A 271 -5.58 41.92 -45.86
C GLU A 271 -4.59 42.01 -47.02
N GLU A 272 -3.76 40.98 -47.24
CA GLU A 272 -2.85 40.90 -48.39
C GLU A 272 -3.62 40.95 -49.72
N ASN A 273 -4.74 40.24 -49.84
CA ASN A 273 -5.60 40.30 -51.03
C ASN A 273 -6.16 41.71 -51.26
N HIS A 274 -6.55 42.40 -50.19
CA HIS A 274 -7.04 43.77 -50.29
C HIS A 274 -5.93 44.71 -50.80
N GLY A 275 -4.71 44.58 -50.24
CA GLY A 275 -3.54 45.34 -50.70
C GLY A 275 -3.18 45.06 -52.16
N LEU A 276 -3.18 43.79 -52.57
CA LEU A 276 -2.93 43.40 -53.97
C LEU A 276 -3.99 43.96 -54.93
N ARG A 277 -5.27 43.99 -54.53
CA ARG A 277 -6.34 44.62 -55.34
C ARG A 277 -6.13 46.11 -55.51
N ALA A 278 -5.75 46.83 -54.44
CA ALA A 278 -5.45 48.26 -54.52
C ALA A 278 -4.22 48.53 -55.41
N ASN A 279 -3.18 47.69 -55.33
CA ASN A 279 -2.01 47.77 -56.20
C ASN A 279 -2.37 47.48 -57.67
N LEU A 280 -3.25 46.52 -57.93
CA LEU A 280 -3.73 46.23 -59.28
C LEU A 280 -4.49 47.43 -59.86
N GLU A 281 -5.38 48.05 -59.09
CA GLU A 281 -6.15 49.23 -59.50
C GLU A 281 -5.24 50.43 -59.82
N THR A 282 -4.25 50.71 -58.96
CA THR A 282 -3.27 51.77 -59.21
C THR A 282 -2.41 51.50 -60.46
N SER A 283 -1.97 50.25 -60.67
CA SER A 283 -1.28 49.87 -61.91
C SER A 283 -2.17 50.02 -63.15
N GLN A 284 -3.45 49.66 -63.07
CA GLN A 284 -4.40 49.84 -64.18
C GLN A 284 -4.59 51.33 -64.52
N ASN A 285 -4.73 52.19 -63.52
CA ASN A 285 -4.82 53.64 -63.72
C ASN A 285 -3.56 54.19 -64.40
N ARG A 286 -2.37 53.75 -63.96
CA ARG A 286 -1.10 54.16 -64.56
C ARG A 286 -0.94 53.68 -66.01
N ILE A 287 -1.37 52.45 -66.31
CA ILE A 287 -1.40 51.94 -67.70
C ILE A 287 -2.32 52.80 -68.56
N LYS A 288 -3.48 53.21 -68.03
CA LYS A 288 -4.41 54.09 -68.73
C LYS A 288 -3.79 55.46 -69.03
N GLU A 289 -3.18 56.11 -68.03
CA GLU A 289 -2.47 57.39 -68.19
C GLU A 289 -1.33 57.31 -69.21
N MET A 290 -0.53 56.24 -69.17
CA MET A 290 0.53 56.01 -70.16
C MET A 290 -0.04 55.78 -71.56
N SER A 291 -1.16 55.05 -71.67
CA SER A 291 -1.82 54.80 -72.97
C SER A 291 -2.35 56.11 -73.57
N GLU A 292 -2.95 56.97 -72.75
CA GLU A 292 -3.37 58.31 -73.14
C GLU A 292 -2.17 59.18 -73.58
N SER A 293 -1.07 59.13 -72.82
CA SER A 293 0.18 59.83 -73.17
C SER A 293 0.79 59.34 -74.49
N ILE A 294 0.80 58.02 -74.72
CA ILE A 294 1.26 57.42 -75.98
C ILE A 294 0.37 57.88 -77.14
N SER A 295 -0.95 57.92 -76.97
CA SER A 295 -1.87 58.44 -77.99
C SER A 295 -1.55 59.90 -78.35
N MET A 296 -1.33 60.75 -77.35
CA MET A 296 -0.92 62.14 -77.53
C MET A 296 0.44 62.27 -78.24
N LEU A 297 1.45 61.49 -77.82
CA LEU A 297 2.77 61.49 -78.47
C LEU A 297 2.72 60.94 -79.90
N THR A 298 1.85 59.97 -80.17
CA THR A 298 1.68 59.40 -81.51
C THR A 298 1.10 60.44 -82.45
N SER A 299 0.06 61.17 -82.02
CA SER A 299 -0.49 62.28 -82.82
C SER A 299 0.52 63.42 -83.00
N SER A 300 1.28 63.77 -81.97
CA SER A 300 2.38 64.75 -82.08
C SER A 300 3.48 64.28 -83.05
N LYS A 301 3.89 63.01 -82.98
CA LYS A 301 4.85 62.41 -83.91
C LYS A 301 4.33 62.47 -85.35
N GLU A 302 3.05 62.19 -85.58
CA GLU A 302 2.46 62.29 -86.93
C GLU A 302 2.48 63.73 -87.47
N ILE A 303 2.25 64.72 -86.60
CA ILE A 303 2.37 66.15 -86.97
C ILE A 303 3.81 66.50 -87.30
N LEU A 304 4.75 66.17 -86.41
CA LEU A 304 6.18 66.44 -86.60
C LEU A 304 6.76 65.70 -87.80
N ALA A 305 6.31 64.47 -88.08
CA ALA A 305 6.72 63.72 -89.27
C ALA A 305 6.26 64.43 -90.54
N LYS A 306 5.03 64.97 -90.56
CA LYS A 306 4.54 65.81 -91.67
C LYS A 306 5.34 67.10 -91.81
N GLU A 307 5.76 67.73 -90.72
CA GLU A 307 6.62 68.91 -90.74
C GLU A 307 8.04 68.58 -91.19
N LEU A 308 8.61 67.45 -90.74
CA LEU A 308 9.92 66.97 -91.16
C LEU A 308 9.93 66.62 -92.65
N ASP A 309 8.88 65.98 -93.17
CA ASP A 309 8.73 65.71 -94.61
C ASP A 309 8.60 67.00 -95.43
N GLN A 310 8.03 68.07 -94.84
CA GLN A 310 8.04 69.41 -95.46
C GLN A 310 9.43 70.06 -95.42
N LEU A 311 10.24 69.77 -94.40
CA LEU A 311 11.58 70.36 -94.20
C LEU A 311 12.71 69.57 -94.88
N ARG A 312 12.51 68.28 -95.17
CA ARG A 312 13.47 67.39 -95.84
C ARG A 312 14.06 67.97 -97.13
N PRO A 313 13.27 68.55 -98.04
CA PRO A 313 13.79 69.19 -99.26
C PRO A 313 14.74 70.37 -98.97
N PHE A 314 14.63 71.01 -97.81
CA PHE A 314 15.50 72.11 -97.40
C PHE A 314 16.79 71.61 -96.74
N ALA A 315 16.73 70.51 -95.99
CA ALA A 315 17.91 69.88 -95.40
C ALA A 315 18.78 69.18 -96.44
N GLU A 316 18.17 68.52 -97.44
CA GLU A 316 18.87 67.97 -98.63
C GLU A 316 19.58 69.09 -99.43
N ALA A 317 18.99 70.28 -99.50
CA ALA A 317 19.62 71.45 -100.10
C ALA A 317 20.76 72.04 -99.25
N ALA A 318 20.88 71.68 -97.96
CA ALA A 318 21.84 72.24 -97.01
C ALA A 318 22.96 71.26 -96.58
N GLY A 319 22.88 69.96 -96.90
CA GLY A 319 23.97 68.98 -96.76
C GLY A 319 24.31 68.54 -95.32
N ILE A 320 23.32 68.38 -94.44
CA ILE A 320 23.51 68.02 -93.02
C ILE A 320 22.87 66.64 -92.77
N GLU A 321 23.61 65.54 -92.90
CA GLU A 321 23.05 64.18 -92.79
C GLU A 321 23.53 63.32 -91.60
N ASP A 322 24.67 63.58 -90.94
CA ASP A 322 25.21 62.58 -89.99
C ASP A 322 25.40 63.09 -88.54
N TYR A 323 24.48 62.69 -87.66
CA TYR A 323 24.56 62.91 -86.19
C TYR A 323 25.00 61.64 -85.41
N GLU A 324 25.20 60.50 -86.07
CA GLU A 324 25.44 59.20 -85.39
C GLU A 324 26.83 59.06 -84.74
N ASN A 325 27.77 59.97 -84.97
CA ASN A 325 29.18 59.80 -84.59
C ASN A 325 29.63 60.51 -83.30
N ILE A 326 28.73 60.88 -82.37
CA ILE A 326 29.12 61.61 -81.14
C ILE A 326 29.63 60.63 -80.06
N PRO A 327 30.94 60.56 -79.76
CA PRO A 327 31.54 59.54 -78.89
C PRO A 327 31.07 59.59 -77.42
N THR A 328 30.54 60.72 -76.99
CA THR A 328 30.04 60.97 -75.63
C THR A 328 28.82 60.11 -75.27
N PHE A 329 27.98 59.77 -76.26
CA PHE A 329 26.77 58.97 -76.02
C PHE A 329 27.08 57.49 -75.78
N ILE A 330 28.08 56.94 -76.47
CA ILE A 330 28.52 55.55 -76.28
C ILE A 330 29.05 55.36 -74.85
N HIS A 331 29.81 56.32 -74.33
CA HIS A 331 30.31 56.28 -72.95
C HIS A 331 29.17 56.30 -71.92
N ALA A 332 28.17 57.16 -72.10
CA ALA A 332 27.02 57.25 -71.19
C ALA A 332 26.19 55.95 -71.16
N ILE A 333 26.01 55.27 -72.31
CA ILE A 333 25.31 53.98 -72.38
C ILE A 333 26.11 52.91 -71.61
N GLN A 334 27.43 52.90 -71.75
CA GLN A 334 28.30 51.94 -71.07
C GLN A 334 28.24 52.10 -69.55
N GLU A 335 28.32 53.33 -69.05
CA GLU A 335 28.25 53.67 -67.62
C GLU A 335 26.90 53.29 -67.00
N ASN A 336 25.80 53.55 -67.70
CA ASN A 336 24.46 53.20 -67.24
C ASN A 336 24.26 51.67 -67.12
N LYS A 337 24.89 50.90 -68.00
CA LYS A 337 24.88 49.43 -67.95
C LYS A 337 25.63 48.88 -66.73
N GLU A 338 26.73 49.51 -66.32
CA GLU A 338 27.46 49.11 -65.12
C GLU A 338 26.70 49.48 -63.83
N LEU A 339 26.07 50.65 -63.79
CA LEU A 339 25.20 51.05 -62.68
C LEU A 339 24.01 50.09 -62.49
N GLN A 340 23.40 49.60 -63.58
CA GLN A 340 22.35 48.58 -63.50
C GLN A 340 22.82 47.28 -62.85
N LYS A 341 24.03 46.80 -63.19
CA LYS A 341 24.61 45.59 -62.58
C LYS A 341 24.88 45.77 -61.10
N VAL A 342 25.35 46.95 -60.69
CA VAL A 342 25.57 47.27 -59.27
C VAL A 342 24.25 47.29 -58.52
N ASN A 343 23.21 47.93 -59.07
CA ASN A 343 21.88 47.94 -58.45
C ASN A 343 21.27 46.54 -58.31
N GLN A 344 21.42 45.67 -59.32
CA GLN A 344 20.94 44.29 -59.22
C GLN A 344 21.63 43.51 -58.10
N ARG A 345 22.95 43.67 -57.94
CA ARG A 345 23.68 43.03 -56.83
C ARG A 345 23.22 43.54 -55.47
N MET A 346 23.06 44.86 -55.34
CA MET A 346 22.58 45.46 -54.10
C MET A 346 21.18 44.95 -53.73
N LEU A 347 20.28 44.79 -54.71
CA LEU A 347 18.94 44.24 -54.48
C LEU A 347 18.98 42.79 -53.96
N LEU A 348 19.83 41.95 -54.55
CA LEU A 348 20.01 40.57 -54.09
C LEU A 348 20.55 40.52 -52.66
N GLU A 349 21.58 41.31 -52.36
CA GLU A 349 22.16 41.39 -51.00
C GLU A 349 21.13 41.89 -49.97
N THR A 350 20.29 42.86 -50.34
CA THR A 350 19.22 43.33 -49.43
C THR A 350 18.14 42.29 -49.18
N GLU A 351 17.79 41.46 -50.17
CA GLU A 351 16.78 40.41 -49.96
C GLU A 351 17.36 39.27 -49.11
N GLU A 352 18.62 38.86 -49.35
CA GLU A 352 19.31 37.87 -48.50
C GLU A 352 19.40 38.34 -47.04
N ALA A 353 19.73 39.62 -46.82
CA ALA A 353 19.75 40.19 -45.47
C ALA A 353 18.37 40.18 -44.80
N LYS A 354 17.30 40.42 -45.57
CA LYS A 354 15.93 40.41 -45.08
C LYS A 354 15.46 38.99 -44.73
N GLU A 355 15.77 38.00 -45.56
CA GLU A 355 15.49 36.59 -45.26
C GLU A 355 16.23 36.13 -43.99
N SER A 356 17.51 36.50 -43.86
CA SER A 356 18.30 36.21 -42.65
C SER A 356 17.68 36.85 -41.40
N HIS A 357 17.19 38.09 -41.50
CA HIS A 357 16.52 38.76 -40.40
C HIS A 357 15.20 38.08 -40.01
N GLN A 358 14.41 37.63 -40.98
CA GLN A 358 13.17 36.88 -40.73
C GLN A 358 13.44 35.54 -40.03
N GLN A 359 14.47 34.80 -40.47
CA GLN A 359 14.88 33.56 -39.81
C GLN A 359 15.32 33.82 -38.36
N MET A 360 16.12 34.85 -38.13
CA MET A 360 16.54 35.25 -36.78
C MET A 360 15.34 35.61 -35.89
N GLN A 361 14.36 36.34 -36.42
CA GLN A 361 13.15 36.72 -35.69
C GLN A 361 12.26 35.50 -35.37
N SER A 362 12.17 34.53 -36.27
CA SER A 362 11.49 33.26 -36.01
C SER A 362 12.14 32.52 -34.86
N ILE A 363 13.48 32.36 -34.88
CA ILE A 363 14.23 31.68 -33.81
C ILE A 363 14.06 32.42 -32.48
N HIS A 364 14.15 33.75 -32.48
CA HIS A 364 13.96 34.55 -31.28
C HIS A 364 12.56 34.34 -30.67
N THR A 365 11.53 34.25 -31.50
CA THR A 365 10.15 34.03 -31.05
C THR A 365 10.00 32.63 -30.43
N GLU A 366 10.53 31.60 -31.10
CA GLU A 366 10.48 30.22 -30.59
C GLU A 366 11.21 30.08 -29.24
N VAL A 367 12.42 30.65 -29.13
CA VAL A 367 13.19 30.66 -27.88
C VAL A 367 12.46 31.42 -26.78
N PHE A 368 11.79 32.53 -27.12
CA PHE A 368 11.00 33.28 -26.14
C PHE A 368 9.81 32.46 -25.62
N GLU A 369 9.06 31.80 -26.50
CA GLU A 369 7.95 30.93 -26.12
C GLU A 369 8.40 29.74 -25.27
N GLU A 370 9.52 29.10 -25.63
CA GLU A 370 10.10 28.01 -24.84
C GLU A 370 10.52 28.49 -23.45
N ASN A 371 11.15 29.66 -23.34
CA ASN A 371 11.51 30.26 -22.05
C ASN A 371 10.28 30.55 -21.18
N VAL A 372 9.18 31.02 -21.77
CA VAL A 372 7.92 31.23 -21.05
C VAL A 372 7.35 29.89 -20.54
N LYS A 373 7.35 28.84 -21.37
CA LYS A 373 6.92 27.50 -20.96
C LYS A 373 7.77 26.95 -19.82
N LEU A 374 9.09 27.12 -19.89
CA LEU A 374 10.02 26.69 -18.84
C LEU A 374 9.80 27.46 -17.52
N ARG A 375 9.59 28.78 -17.58
CA ARG A 375 9.25 29.58 -16.40
C ARG A 375 7.96 29.09 -15.73
N ASN A 376 6.90 28.89 -16.51
CA ASN A 376 5.63 28.39 -15.97
C ASN A 376 5.77 27.00 -15.34
N ARG A 377 6.60 26.13 -15.94
CA ARG A 377 6.89 24.81 -15.37
C ARG A 377 7.68 24.90 -14.06
N ASN A 378 8.65 25.81 -13.98
CA ASN A 378 9.40 26.04 -12.73
C ASN A 378 8.48 26.57 -11.62
N GLU A 379 7.61 27.53 -11.92
CA GLU A 379 6.62 28.04 -10.95
C GLU A 379 5.66 26.94 -10.46
N ASP A 380 5.26 26.01 -11.34
CA ASP A 380 4.43 24.87 -10.95
C ASP A 380 5.18 23.89 -10.05
N LEU A 381 6.45 23.62 -10.35
CA LEU A 381 7.30 22.78 -9.51
C LEU A 381 7.52 23.42 -8.14
N GLU A 382 7.82 24.72 -8.07
CA GLU A 382 7.97 25.45 -6.82
C GLU A 382 6.69 25.39 -5.96
N ARG A 383 5.51 25.53 -6.58
CA ARG A 383 4.22 25.35 -5.88
C ARG A 383 4.04 23.95 -5.33
N ARG A 384 4.42 22.91 -6.08
CA ARG A 384 4.35 21.51 -5.61
C ARG A 384 5.33 21.24 -4.48
N PHE A 385 6.54 21.77 -4.56
CA PHE A 385 7.53 21.65 -3.48
C PHE A 385 7.04 22.33 -2.20
N ALA A 386 6.52 23.56 -2.30
CA ALA A 386 5.96 24.26 -1.14
C ALA A 386 4.81 23.47 -0.49
N HIS A 387 3.96 22.83 -1.29
CA HIS A 387 2.87 21.99 -0.77
C HIS A 387 3.38 20.76 -0.03
N VAL A 388 4.38 20.05 -0.59
CA VAL A 388 4.99 18.89 0.08
C VAL A 388 5.69 19.29 1.38
N ASP A 389 6.37 20.44 1.40
CA ASP A 389 7.00 20.97 2.62
C ASP A 389 5.96 21.29 3.71
N GLU A 390 4.79 21.82 3.32
CA GLU A 390 3.67 22.07 4.25
C GLU A 390 3.09 20.76 4.80
N GLU A 391 2.91 19.74 3.94
CA GLU A 391 2.45 18.41 4.36
C GLU A 391 3.45 17.75 5.33
N LEU A 392 4.75 17.80 5.02
CA LEU A 392 5.81 17.28 5.89
C LEU A 392 5.84 18.01 7.24
N THR A 393 5.62 19.33 7.23
CA THR A 393 5.54 20.12 8.46
C THR A 393 4.35 19.68 9.31
N CYS A 394 3.17 19.51 8.71
CA CYS A 394 1.98 19.02 9.40
C CYS A 394 2.17 17.61 9.98
N VAL A 395 2.78 16.69 9.21
CA VAL A 395 3.09 15.34 9.69
C VAL A 395 4.06 15.39 10.88
N ASN A 396 5.13 16.19 10.79
CA ASN A 396 6.09 16.35 11.89
C ASN A 396 5.43 16.92 13.15
N GLU A 397 4.55 17.91 13.01
CA GLU A 397 3.80 18.48 14.15
C GLU A 397 2.87 17.45 14.79
N ASN A 398 2.20 16.63 13.98
CA ASN A 398 1.32 15.57 14.49
C ASN A 398 2.12 14.49 15.22
N TRP A 399 3.25 14.05 14.67
CA TRP A 399 4.16 13.12 15.34
C TRP A 399 4.70 13.68 16.65
N ALA A 400 5.06 14.97 16.69
CA ALA A 400 5.51 15.63 17.91
C ALA A 400 4.40 15.66 18.98
N LYS A 401 3.13 15.88 18.59
CA LYS A 401 1.98 15.81 19.51
C LYS A 401 1.77 14.39 20.03
N GLU A 402 1.73 13.39 19.15
CA GLU A 402 1.56 11.99 19.54
C GLU A 402 2.66 11.51 20.48
N LEU A 403 3.92 11.86 20.18
CA LEU A 403 5.05 11.53 21.04
C LEU A 403 4.91 12.14 22.43
N LYS A 404 4.46 13.40 22.50
CA LYS A 404 4.22 14.09 23.78
C LYS A 404 3.07 13.46 24.57
N GLU A 405 1.98 13.07 23.90
CA GLU A 405 0.86 12.36 24.55
C GLU A 405 1.30 11.00 25.09
N LYS A 406 2.02 10.21 24.28
CA LYS A 406 2.58 8.93 24.72
C LYS A 406 3.53 9.09 25.89
N GLN A 407 4.39 10.11 25.88
CA GLN A 407 5.28 10.41 26.99
C GLN A 407 4.49 10.70 28.27
N GLN A 408 3.43 11.52 28.19
CA GLN A 408 2.58 11.82 29.34
C GLN A 408 1.86 10.57 29.88
N ASP A 409 1.38 9.70 29.01
CA ASP A 409 0.74 8.45 29.42
C ASP A 409 1.74 7.48 30.07
N TRP A 410 2.95 7.39 29.54
CA TRP A 410 4.04 6.66 30.18
C TRP A 410 4.37 7.20 31.58
N ASP A 411 4.45 8.52 31.73
CA ASP A 411 4.72 9.15 33.02
C ASP A 411 3.59 8.89 34.03
N LYS A 412 2.32 8.89 33.59
CA LYS A 412 1.17 8.51 34.45
C LYS A 412 1.25 7.05 34.89
N ILE A 413 1.50 6.12 33.97
CA ILE A 413 1.61 4.69 34.28
C ILE A 413 2.78 4.46 35.23
N LYS A 414 3.92 5.09 34.97
CA LYS A 414 5.10 5.03 35.84
C LYS A 414 4.77 5.53 37.25
N TYR A 415 4.14 6.69 37.38
CA TYR A 415 3.74 7.23 38.66
C TYR A 415 2.77 6.32 39.43
N ALA A 416 1.77 5.77 38.73
CA ALA A 416 0.82 4.83 39.34
C ALA A 416 1.53 3.56 39.84
N ALA A 417 2.42 2.98 39.04
CA ALA A 417 3.21 1.81 39.43
C ALA A 417 4.15 2.11 40.61
N GLU A 418 4.83 3.26 40.62
CA GLU A 418 5.68 3.69 41.73
C GLU A 418 4.87 3.86 43.03
N SER A 419 3.67 4.45 42.94
CA SER A 419 2.76 4.60 44.08
C SER A 419 2.26 3.24 44.61
N GLU A 420 1.96 2.29 43.73
CA GLU A 420 1.54 0.94 44.12
C GLU A 420 2.69 0.18 44.80
N VAL A 421 3.91 0.28 44.26
CA VAL A 421 5.11 -0.32 44.86
C VAL A 421 5.37 0.25 46.25
N LEU A 422 5.20 1.57 46.45
CA LEU A 422 5.31 2.20 47.76
C LEU A 422 4.27 1.63 48.75
N SER A 423 3.01 1.56 48.34
CA SER A 423 1.93 0.99 49.16
C SER A 423 2.20 -0.47 49.54
N LEU A 424 2.62 -1.31 48.59
CA LEU A 424 2.96 -2.71 48.85
C LEU A 424 4.17 -2.84 49.77
N ARG A 425 5.17 -1.96 49.67
CA ARG A 425 6.30 -1.91 50.61
C ARG A 425 5.85 -1.56 52.02
N GLU A 426 4.96 -0.58 52.18
CA GLU A 426 4.40 -0.22 53.50
C GLU A 426 3.62 -1.40 54.11
N GLN A 427 2.79 -2.08 53.31
CA GLN A 427 2.06 -3.27 53.75
C GLN A 427 3.01 -4.41 54.16
N LEU A 428 4.07 -4.66 53.40
CA LEU A 428 5.08 -5.67 53.75
C LEU A 428 5.78 -5.36 55.07
N VAL A 429 6.17 -4.10 55.29
CA VAL A 429 6.78 -3.66 56.56
C VAL A 429 5.81 -3.87 57.72
N HIS A 430 4.53 -3.55 57.54
CA HIS A 430 3.50 -3.77 58.56
C HIS A 430 3.31 -5.25 58.90
N LEU A 431 3.19 -6.11 57.88
CA LEU A 431 3.06 -7.56 58.07
C LEU A 431 4.30 -8.17 58.73
N GLN A 432 5.50 -7.69 58.37
CA GLN A 432 6.74 -8.11 59.02
C GLN A 432 6.75 -7.75 60.51
N ALA A 433 6.29 -6.55 60.88
CA ALA A 433 6.17 -6.13 62.28
C ALA A 433 5.16 -6.98 63.05
N ILE A 434 4.01 -7.33 62.45
CA ILE A 434 3.03 -8.25 63.05
C ILE A 434 3.65 -9.63 63.28
N LEU A 435 4.36 -10.17 62.27
CA LEU A 435 5.01 -11.47 62.37
C LEU A 435 6.06 -11.48 63.47
N GLU A 436 6.91 -10.45 63.56
CA GLU A 436 7.90 -10.31 64.62
C GLU A 436 7.25 -10.24 66.01
N SER A 437 6.13 -9.51 66.16
CA SER A 437 5.36 -9.44 67.40
C SER A 437 4.76 -10.79 67.78
N ALA A 438 4.09 -11.47 66.85
CA ALA A 438 3.48 -12.78 67.08
C ALA A 438 4.53 -13.85 67.40
N THR A 439 5.68 -13.80 66.73
CA THR A 439 6.82 -14.70 67.00
C THR A 439 7.41 -14.44 68.38
N ARG A 440 7.52 -13.17 68.79
CA ARG A 440 7.97 -12.79 70.15
C ARG A 440 6.99 -13.28 71.21
N GLU A 441 5.69 -13.06 71.00
CA GLU A 441 4.63 -13.51 71.91
C GLU A 441 4.58 -15.04 72.02
N ALA A 442 4.70 -15.76 70.90
CA ALA A 442 4.81 -17.22 70.89
C ALA A 442 6.05 -17.72 71.64
N ALA A 443 7.20 -17.05 71.47
CA ALA A 443 8.43 -17.38 72.20
C ALA A 443 8.31 -17.08 73.70
N GLU A 444 7.64 -15.99 74.10
CA GLU A 444 7.35 -15.68 75.50
C GLU A 444 6.36 -16.68 76.12
N ASN A 445 5.30 -17.06 75.39
CA ASN A 445 4.35 -18.07 75.84
C ASN A 445 5.02 -19.45 75.99
N ALA A 446 5.91 -19.83 75.08
CA ALA A 446 6.72 -21.05 75.20
C ALA A 446 7.66 -21.02 76.42
N ARG A 447 8.21 -19.84 76.79
CA ARG A 447 8.97 -19.69 78.03
C ARG A 447 8.10 -19.80 79.28
N ARG A 448 6.89 -19.23 79.26
CA ARG A 448 5.92 -19.32 80.37
C ARG A 448 5.41 -20.76 80.58
N SER A 449 5.20 -21.52 79.51
CA SER A 449 4.79 -22.91 79.61
C SER A 449 5.93 -23.87 79.97
N ALA A 450 7.19 -23.45 79.79
CA ALA A 450 8.38 -24.17 80.25
C ALA A 450 8.81 -23.81 81.68
N ASP A 451 8.04 -22.96 82.38
CA ASP A 451 8.32 -22.58 83.77
C ASP A 451 7.95 -23.75 84.72
N PRO A 452 8.92 -24.40 85.41
CA PRO A 452 8.68 -25.65 86.15
C PRO A 452 7.89 -25.51 87.45
N LEU A 453 7.27 -24.35 87.71
CA LEU A 453 6.66 -24.04 89.01
C LEU A 453 5.15 -24.32 89.09
N LEU A 454 4.53 -24.85 88.03
CA LEU A 454 3.11 -25.25 88.04
C LEU A 454 2.86 -26.73 88.38
N GLU A 455 3.89 -27.49 88.75
CA GLU A 455 3.73 -28.89 89.22
C GLU A 455 3.63 -29.04 90.75
N TYR A 456 3.68 -27.94 91.51
CA TYR A 456 3.47 -27.95 92.97
C TYR A 456 2.25 -27.14 93.38
N SER A 457 1.07 -27.71 93.19
CA SER A 457 -0.14 -27.34 93.94
C SER A 457 -1.11 -28.53 93.99
N LEU A 458 -0.64 -29.63 94.58
CA LEU A 458 -1.49 -30.50 95.39
C LEU A 458 -1.83 -29.75 96.68
N PHE A 459 -3.11 -29.47 96.92
CA PHE A 459 -3.85 -29.83 98.15
C PHE A 459 -5.29 -29.31 98.10
#